data_AF-A0A6J2DRD3-F1
#
_entry.id   AF-A0A6J2DRD3-F1
#
_cell.length_a   1.000
_cell.length_b   1.000
_cell.length_c   1.000
_cell.angle_alpha   90.00
_cell.angle_beta   90.00
_cell.angle_gamma   90.00
#
_symmetry.space_group_name_H-M   'P 1'
#
loop_
_entity.id
_entity.type
_entity.pdbx_description
1 polymer ?
#
loop_
_entity_poly.entity_id
_entity_poly.type
_entity_poly.pdbx_seq_one_letter_code
_entity_poly.pdbx_strand_id
1 'polypeptide(L)'
;MLVLNCSIKLLTLEKMLKSHFPESLKAETDNLDHYTNAYAVFYKDFRAYQQLLEEHDVINWDQVFQIQGLQNEVCDVSNAVANSKQLGVKLTSFKAVQFSPHSALPDTNALKGSSPRLTYLNTADADLLNRTWSRGGNEQCLRYIVKLISCFPSVCVRDDKGNPVSWSLTDQFATMCHGYTLPEHRRKGYSQLVALTLARKLRSQGFPCQGNVLDDNTASISLLKNVRAEFLPCRFHRLILTPAAFSG
;
A
#
# COMPACT_ATOMS: atom_id res chain seq x y z
N MET A 1 -8.53 -15.65 8.21
CA MET A 1 -8.35 -16.16 9.59
C MET A 1 -6.91 -15.86 10.01
N LEU A 2 -6.68 -15.28 11.20
CA LEU A 2 -5.33 -14.97 11.70
C LEU A 2 -4.86 -16.10 12.62
N VAL A 3 -3.84 -16.86 12.22
CA VAL A 3 -3.20 -17.85 13.09
C VAL A 3 -1.94 -17.22 13.69
N LEU A 4 -2.03 -16.85 14.96
CA LEU A 4 -0.92 -16.29 15.73
C LEU A 4 -0.37 -17.36 16.68
N ASN A 5 0.55 -18.20 16.20
CA ASN A 5 1.13 -19.28 16.99
C ASN A 5 2.25 -18.81 17.95
N CYS A 6 1.83 -18.01 18.95
CA CYS A 6 2.46 -17.85 20.26
C CYS A 6 3.42 -16.66 20.49
N SER A 7 2.84 -15.58 21.06
CA SER A 7 3.38 -14.80 22.19
C SER A 7 2.20 -14.12 22.91
N ILE A 8 2.28 -13.88 24.22
CA ILE A 8 1.21 -13.18 24.97
C ILE A 8 0.84 -11.85 24.28
N LYS A 9 1.82 -11.15 23.71
CA LYS A 9 1.61 -9.90 22.98
C LYS A 9 0.75 -10.07 21.72
N LEU A 10 0.91 -11.18 21.00
CA LEU A 10 0.12 -11.46 19.80
C LEU A 10 -1.34 -11.81 20.15
N LEU A 11 -1.56 -12.58 21.22
CA LEU A 11 -2.92 -12.84 21.74
C LEU A 11 -3.59 -11.56 22.24
N THR A 12 -2.84 -10.67 22.90
CA THR A 12 -3.35 -9.36 23.30
C THR A 12 -3.72 -8.50 22.09
N LEU A 13 -2.87 -8.48 21.06
CA LEU A 13 -3.15 -7.77 19.81
C LEU A 13 -4.40 -8.33 19.12
N GLU A 14 -4.51 -9.66 19.01
CA GLU A 14 -5.69 -10.32 18.44
C GLU A 14 -6.96 -9.94 19.18
N LYS A 15 -6.96 -10.03 20.51
CA LYS A 15 -8.11 -9.67 21.36
C LYS A 15 -8.48 -8.20 21.18
N MET A 16 -7.49 -7.31 21.12
CA MET A 16 -7.71 -5.88 20.86
C MET A 16 -8.35 -5.65 19.49
N LEU A 17 -7.82 -6.28 18.43
CA LEU A 17 -8.34 -6.15 17.07
C LEU A 17 -9.78 -6.65 16.99
N LYS A 18 -10.06 -7.84 17.55
CA LYS A 18 -11.41 -8.41 17.60
C LYS A 18 -12.41 -7.52 18.33
N SER A 19 -11.98 -6.88 19.42
CA SER A 19 -12.86 -6.04 20.24
C SER A 19 -13.11 -4.65 19.64
N HIS A 20 -12.11 -4.03 19.01
CA HIS A 20 -12.22 -2.66 18.51
C HIS A 20 -12.62 -2.60 17.03
N PHE A 21 -12.37 -3.67 16.28
CA PHE A 21 -12.65 -3.79 14.85
C PHE A 21 -13.36 -5.12 14.56
N PRO A 22 -14.57 -5.36 15.09
CA PRO A 22 -15.27 -6.63 14.90
C PRO A 22 -15.53 -6.94 13.41
N GLU A 23 -15.63 -5.91 12.58
CA GLU A 23 -15.77 -6.06 11.13
C GLU A 23 -14.52 -6.63 10.45
N SER A 24 -13.33 -6.52 11.06
CA SER A 24 -12.09 -7.12 10.55
C SER A 24 -12.11 -8.65 10.63
N LEU A 25 -13.14 -9.25 11.24
CA LEU A 25 -13.35 -10.69 11.28
C LEU A 25 -14.21 -11.21 10.14
N LYS A 26 -14.90 -10.33 9.41
CA LYS A 26 -15.66 -10.73 8.23
C LYS A 26 -14.66 -11.09 7.13
N ALA A 27 -14.80 -12.29 6.58
CA ALA A 27 -14.07 -12.67 5.38
C ALA A 27 -14.61 -11.86 4.20
N GLU A 28 -13.72 -11.34 3.35
CA GLU A 28 -14.18 -10.74 2.10
C GLU A 28 -14.76 -11.83 1.20
N THR A 29 -15.90 -11.49 0.59
CA THR A 29 -16.70 -12.43 -0.18
C THR A 29 -16.46 -12.34 -1.68
N ASP A 30 -15.76 -11.30 -2.13
CA ASP A 30 -15.36 -11.15 -3.53
C ASP A 30 -14.05 -11.92 -3.77
N ASN A 31 -14.19 -13.12 -4.33
CA ASN A 31 -13.06 -14.00 -4.62
C ASN A 31 -12.11 -13.43 -5.70
N LEU A 32 -12.43 -12.31 -6.36
CA LEU A 32 -11.55 -11.66 -7.33
C LEU A 32 -10.84 -10.42 -6.76
N ASP A 33 -11.25 -9.94 -5.57
CA ASP A 33 -10.73 -8.71 -4.97
C ASP A 33 -9.40 -8.92 -4.26
N HIS A 34 -8.33 -9.04 -5.05
CA HIS A 34 -6.97 -9.13 -4.51
C HIS A 34 -6.51 -7.87 -3.76
N TYR A 35 -7.25 -6.74 -3.80
CA TYR A 35 -6.88 -5.54 -3.05
C TYR A 35 -7.18 -5.73 -1.56
N THR A 36 -8.31 -6.35 -1.25
CA THR A 36 -8.77 -6.59 0.12
C THR A 36 -8.47 -8.01 0.61
N ASN A 37 -8.38 -9.00 -0.30
CA ASN A 37 -7.88 -10.34 0.00
C ASN A 37 -6.36 -10.28 0.19
N ALA A 38 -5.90 -9.70 1.30
CA ALA A 38 -4.51 -9.35 1.53
C ALA A 38 -3.97 -9.95 2.83
N TYR A 39 -2.84 -10.64 2.74
CA TYR A 39 -2.12 -11.21 3.87
C TYR A 39 -0.76 -10.51 4.00
N ALA A 40 -0.51 -9.89 5.14
CA ALA A 40 0.81 -9.39 5.50
C ALA A 40 1.55 -10.44 6.35
N VAL A 41 2.78 -10.72 5.97
CA VAL A 41 3.58 -11.81 6.55
C VAL A 41 4.86 -11.26 7.16
N PHE A 42 5.17 -11.79 8.34
CA PHE A 42 6.47 -11.70 8.99
C PHE A 42 6.75 -13.01 9.72
N TYR A 43 7.95 -13.55 9.60
CA TYR A 43 8.35 -14.78 10.29
C TYR A 43 9.77 -14.68 10.84
N LYS A 44 10.04 -15.44 11.89
CA LYS A 44 11.41 -15.70 12.37
C LYS A 44 11.91 -17.08 11.97
N ASP A 45 11.00 -18.05 11.94
CA ASP A 45 11.26 -19.41 11.51
C ASP A 45 10.63 -19.63 10.13
N PHE A 46 11.48 -19.89 9.14
CA PHE A 46 11.04 -20.11 7.76
C PHE A 46 10.20 -21.39 7.62
N ARG A 47 10.44 -22.42 8.44
CA ARG A 47 9.67 -23.68 8.39
C ARG A 47 8.27 -23.47 8.93
N ALA A 48 8.14 -22.69 10.00
CA ALA A 48 6.84 -22.33 10.56
C ALA A 48 6.01 -21.53 9.54
N TYR A 49 6.64 -20.65 8.76
CA TYR A 49 5.94 -19.94 7.69
C TYR A 49 5.46 -20.88 6.57
N GLN A 50 6.31 -21.81 6.12
CA GLN A 50 5.90 -22.79 5.12
C GLN A 50 4.71 -23.65 5.62
N GLN A 51 4.81 -24.17 6.85
CA GLN A 51 3.73 -24.95 7.47
C GLN A 51 2.42 -24.14 7.54
N LEU A 52 2.49 -22.86 7.90
CA LEU A 52 1.32 -21.99 7.95
C LEU A 52 0.61 -21.83 6.60
N LEU A 53 1.36 -21.78 5.50
CA LEU A 53 0.77 -21.72 4.15
C LEU A 53 0.16 -23.06 3.72
N GLU A 54 0.71 -24.17 4.19
CA GLU A 54 0.23 -25.52 3.88
C GLU A 54 -0.97 -25.92 4.76
N GLU A 55 -1.12 -25.32 5.94
CA GLU A 55 -2.21 -25.54 6.88
C GLU A 55 -3.59 -25.27 6.26
N HIS A 56 -4.55 -26.14 6.56
CA HIS A 56 -5.92 -26.02 6.07
C HIS A 56 -6.62 -24.79 6.68
N ASP A 57 -7.55 -24.19 5.92
CA ASP A 57 -8.36 -23.02 6.30
C ASP A 57 -7.62 -21.70 6.64
N VAL A 58 -6.29 -21.67 6.72
CA VAL A 58 -5.55 -20.43 7.05
C VAL A 58 -5.63 -19.42 5.92
N ILE A 59 -5.27 -19.88 4.73
CA ILE A 59 -5.35 -19.12 3.49
C ILE A 59 -6.50 -19.71 2.68
N ASN A 60 -7.47 -18.88 2.32
CA ASN A 60 -8.42 -19.25 1.29
C ASN A 60 -7.69 -19.24 -0.06
N TRP A 61 -7.34 -20.42 -0.56
CA TRP A 61 -6.63 -20.62 -1.81
C TRP A 61 -7.56 -20.62 -3.03
N ASP A 62 -8.88 -20.57 -2.83
CA ASP A 62 -9.91 -20.56 -3.89
C ASP A 62 -10.30 -19.15 -4.35
N GLN A 63 -9.55 -18.13 -3.93
CA GLN A 63 -9.73 -16.73 -4.32
C GLN A 63 -8.44 -16.17 -4.94
N VAL A 64 -8.54 -15.05 -5.65
CA VAL A 64 -7.42 -14.20 -6.01
C VAL A 64 -7.06 -13.35 -4.79
N PHE A 65 -5.81 -13.42 -4.36
CA PHE A 65 -5.35 -12.72 -3.16
C PHE A 65 -3.90 -12.26 -3.30
N GLN A 66 -3.44 -11.46 -2.34
CA GLN A 66 -2.06 -11.02 -2.27
C GLN A 66 -1.38 -11.40 -0.95
N ILE A 67 -0.13 -11.85 -1.05
CA ILE A 67 0.80 -11.98 0.07
C ILE A 67 1.81 -10.84 -0.02
N GLN A 68 2.08 -10.18 1.10
CA GLN A 68 3.02 -9.07 1.19
C GLN A 68 4.00 -9.28 2.34
N GLY A 69 5.26 -8.91 2.15
CA GLY A 69 6.29 -9.03 3.17
C GLY A 69 7.58 -8.32 2.81
N LEU A 70 8.48 -8.17 3.80
CA LEU A 70 9.78 -7.50 3.65
C LEU A 70 10.97 -8.47 3.55
N GLN A 71 10.75 -9.74 3.84
CA GLN A 71 11.79 -10.79 3.85
C GLN A 71 11.85 -11.46 2.48
N ASN A 72 13.05 -11.74 1.99
CA ASN A 72 13.23 -12.27 0.64
C ASN A 72 12.66 -13.68 0.47
N GLU A 73 12.75 -14.51 1.51
CA GLU A 73 12.28 -15.90 1.46
C GLU A 73 10.75 -16.00 1.46
N VAL A 74 10.02 -14.90 1.71
CA VAL A 74 8.56 -14.81 1.47
C VAL A 74 8.25 -15.23 0.04
N CYS A 75 9.06 -14.76 -0.93
CA CYS A 75 8.87 -15.06 -2.34
C CYS A 75 9.08 -16.54 -2.61
N ASP A 76 10.20 -17.10 -2.16
CA ASP A 76 10.58 -18.47 -2.48
C ASP A 76 9.60 -19.48 -1.88
N VAL A 77 9.24 -19.31 -0.61
CA VAL A 77 8.31 -20.20 0.09
C VAL A 77 6.89 -20.06 -0.46
N SER A 78 6.41 -18.83 -0.67
CA SER A 78 5.08 -18.62 -1.24
C SER A 78 4.99 -19.19 -2.66
N ASN A 79 6.02 -19.01 -3.48
CA ASN A 79 6.06 -19.56 -4.84
C ASN A 79 6.04 -21.09 -4.82
N ALA A 80 6.80 -21.72 -3.92
CA ALA A 80 6.83 -23.19 -3.79
C ALA A 80 5.44 -23.76 -3.44
N VAL A 81 4.76 -23.17 -2.47
CA VAL A 81 3.40 -23.59 -2.08
C VAL A 81 2.37 -23.26 -3.17
N ALA A 82 2.50 -22.11 -3.82
CA ALA A 82 1.62 -21.74 -4.94
C ALA A 82 1.75 -22.73 -6.12
N ASN A 83 2.97 -23.15 -6.43
CA ASN A 83 3.24 -24.13 -7.49
C ASN A 83 2.65 -25.51 -7.15
N SER A 84 2.77 -25.98 -5.90
CA SER A 84 2.17 -27.26 -5.48
C SER A 84 0.65 -27.24 -5.56
N LYS A 85 0.05 -26.05 -5.39
CA LYS A 85 -1.40 -25.78 -5.55
C LYS A 85 -1.81 -25.33 -6.95
N GLN A 86 -0.88 -25.31 -7.92
CA GLN A 86 -1.13 -24.94 -9.33
C GLN A 86 -1.73 -23.54 -9.51
N LEU A 87 -1.26 -22.56 -8.73
CA LEU A 87 -1.69 -21.17 -8.83
C LEU A 87 -0.79 -20.37 -9.78
N GLY A 88 -1.39 -19.42 -10.51
CA GLY A 88 -0.64 -18.37 -11.19
C GLY A 88 -0.07 -17.39 -10.17
N VAL A 89 1.20 -16.99 -10.34
CA VAL A 89 1.87 -16.05 -9.45
C VAL A 89 2.40 -14.84 -10.21
N LYS A 90 1.97 -13.65 -9.78
CA LYS A 90 2.53 -12.37 -10.21
C LYS A 90 3.31 -11.73 -9.07
N LEU A 91 4.62 -11.93 -9.08
CA LEU A 91 5.55 -11.29 -8.15
C LEU A 91 5.88 -9.86 -8.60
N THR A 92 5.86 -8.93 -7.67
CA THR A 92 6.41 -7.58 -7.85
C THR A 92 7.21 -7.20 -6.63
N SER A 93 8.42 -6.68 -6.85
CA SER A 93 9.33 -6.28 -5.78
C SER A 93 9.62 -4.78 -5.87
N PHE A 94 9.77 -4.15 -4.71
CA PHE A 94 9.87 -2.70 -4.57
C PHE A 94 11.03 -2.34 -3.64
N LYS A 95 11.68 -1.21 -3.90
CA LYS A 95 12.55 -0.57 -2.90
C LYS A 95 11.67 -0.03 -1.78
N ALA A 96 11.95 -0.45 -0.55
CA ALA A 96 11.28 0.08 0.63
C ALA A 96 11.95 1.39 1.05
N VAL A 97 11.16 2.40 1.40
CA VAL A 97 11.65 3.71 1.78
C VAL A 97 10.98 4.24 3.04
N GLN A 98 11.71 5.05 3.79
CA GLN A 98 11.23 5.75 4.97
C GLN A 98 11.57 7.24 4.88
N PHE A 99 10.61 8.10 5.21
CA PHE A 99 10.84 9.55 5.26
C PHE A 99 11.53 9.94 6.56
N SER A 100 12.57 10.77 6.45
CA SER A 100 13.37 11.20 7.60
C SER A 100 12.55 12.04 8.58
N PRO A 101 12.83 11.94 9.89
CA PRO A 101 12.28 12.85 10.88
C PRO A 101 12.62 14.32 10.58
N HIS A 102 13.70 14.59 9.87
CA HIS A 102 14.20 15.95 9.69
C HIS A 102 13.89 16.53 8.31
N SER A 103 13.06 15.86 7.50
CA SER A 103 12.64 16.40 6.21
C SER A 103 11.83 17.67 6.41
N ALA A 104 12.45 18.82 6.14
CA ALA A 104 11.78 20.11 6.13
C ALA A 104 10.71 20.14 5.02
N LEU A 105 9.60 20.84 5.27
CA LEU A 105 8.63 21.11 4.21
C LEU A 105 9.30 21.99 3.13
N PRO A 106 8.92 21.84 1.86
CA PRO A 106 9.36 22.77 0.83
C PRO A 106 8.86 24.16 1.21
N ASP A 107 9.68 25.19 0.98
CA ASP A 107 9.18 26.56 1.01
C ASP A 107 8.10 26.68 -0.07
N THR A 108 6.86 26.92 0.34
CA THR A 108 5.72 27.07 -0.57
C THR A 108 5.90 28.26 -1.51
N ASN A 109 6.74 29.23 -1.14
CA ASN A 109 7.09 30.37 -1.99
C ASN A 109 8.04 29.99 -3.14
N ALA A 110 8.71 28.85 -3.05
CA ALA A 110 9.58 28.32 -4.10
C ALA A 110 8.81 27.49 -5.16
N LEU A 111 7.51 27.25 -4.95
CA LEU A 111 6.67 26.55 -5.92
C LEU A 111 6.36 27.49 -7.10
N LYS A 112 6.64 27.03 -8.32
CA LYS A 112 6.34 27.80 -9.53
C LYS A 112 4.83 27.79 -9.79
N GLY A 113 4.16 28.92 -9.58
CA GLY A 113 2.73 29.13 -9.91
C GLY A 113 1.95 29.87 -8.81
N SER A 114 0.61 29.83 -8.91
CA SER A 114 -0.27 30.23 -7.81
C SER A 114 -0.06 29.32 -6.59
N SER A 115 -0.26 29.85 -5.38
CA SER A 115 -0.16 29.08 -4.14
C SER A 115 -1.08 27.85 -4.22
N PRO A 116 -0.55 26.62 -4.18
CA PRO A 116 -1.37 25.44 -4.39
C PRO A 116 -2.35 25.24 -3.24
N ARG A 117 -3.61 24.95 -3.58
CA ARG A 117 -4.63 24.63 -2.59
C ARG A 117 -4.45 23.20 -2.10
N LEU A 118 -3.89 23.04 -0.90
CA LEU A 118 -3.77 21.75 -0.22
C LEU A 118 -5.09 21.37 0.48
N THR A 119 -5.55 20.16 0.20
CA THR A 119 -6.78 19.56 0.72
C THR A 119 -6.55 18.07 0.97
N TYR A 120 -7.63 17.31 1.15
CA TYR A 120 -7.67 15.86 1.19
C TYR A 120 -8.51 15.32 0.02
N LEU A 121 -8.31 14.04 -0.29
CA LEU A 121 -9.16 13.32 -1.23
C LEU A 121 -10.54 13.09 -0.60
N ASN A 122 -11.57 13.06 -1.43
CA ASN A 122 -12.91 12.59 -1.08
C ASN A 122 -13.38 11.53 -2.10
N THR A 123 -14.49 10.86 -1.81
CA THR A 123 -14.94 9.72 -2.62
C THR A 123 -15.28 10.08 -4.06
N ALA A 124 -15.60 11.34 -4.38
CA ALA A 124 -15.80 11.79 -5.75
C ALA A 124 -14.50 11.83 -6.57
N ASP A 125 -13.33 11.84 -5.92
CA ASP A 125 -12.03 11.75 -6.60
C ASP A 125 -11.67 10.30 -7.00
N ALA A 126 -12.39 9.29 -6.48
CA ALA A 126 -12.00 7.88 -6.57
C ALA A 126 -11.91 7.37 -8.02
N ASP A 127 -12.82 7.80 -8.89
CA ASP A 127 -12.80 7.42 -10.30
C ASP A 127 -11.55 7.91 -11.04
N LEU A 128 -11.09 9.13 -10.73
CA LEU A 128 -9.85 9.65 -11.30
C LEU A 128 -8.69 8.78 -10.85
N LEU A 129 -8.60 8.51 -9.55
CA LEU A 129 -7.56 7.65 -8.99
C LEU A 129 -7.58 6.27 -9.64
N ASN A 130 -8.77 5.66 -9.79
CA ASN A 130 -8.89 4.35 -10.40
C ASN A 130 -8.34 4.34 -11.84
N ARG A 131 -8.60 5.39 -12.62
CA ARG A 131 -8.09 5.49 -13.99
C ARG A 131 -6.58 5.74 -14.08
N THR A 132 -6.00 6.44 -13.10
CA THR A 132 -4.58 6.83 -13.15
C THR A 132 -3.64 5.86 -12.45
N TRP A 133 -4.17 4.97 -11.61
CA TRP A 133 -3.33 4.01 -10.89
C TRP A 133 -2.83 2.93 -11.84
N SER A 134 -1.55 2.57 -11.78
CA SER A 134 -0.94 1.51 -12.61
C SER A 134 -1.58 0.13 -12.48
N ARG A 135 -2.40 -0.06 -11.44
CA ARG A 135 -3.16 -1.29 -11.18
C ARG A 135 -4.66 -1.06 -11.14
N GLY A 136 -5.13 0.15 -11.44
CA GLY A 136 -6.55 0.47 -11.42
C GLY A 136 -7.26 0.05 -12.70
N GLY A 137 -8.33 0.76 -13.04
CA GLY A 137 -9.14 0.52 -14.23
C GLY A 137 -10.17 -0.61 -14.08
N ASN A 138 -10.44 -1.07 -12.86
CA ASN A 138 -11.40 -2.12 -12.55
C ASN A 138 -12.27 -1.74 -11.34
N GLU A 139 -13.39 -2.44 -11.15
CA GLU A 139 -14.38 -2.11 -10.13
C GLU A 139 -13.89 -2.42 -8.71
N GLN A 140 -13.14 -3.52 -8.54
CA GLN A 140 -12.50 -3.89 -7.27
C GLN A 140 -11.55 -2.77 -6.81
N CYS A 141 -10.73 -2.24 -7.72
CA CYS A 141 -9.82 -1.13 -7.42
C CYS A 141 -10.58 0.15 -7.05
N LEU A 142 -11.69 0.46 -7.75
CA LEU A 142 -12.54 1.60 -7.40
C LEU A 142 -13.08 1.48 -5.97
N ARG A 143 -13.68 0.33 -5.63
CA ARG A 143 -14.19 0.05 -4.28
C ARG A 143 -13.07 0.14 -3.24
N TYR A 144 -11.89 -0.39 -3.55
CA TYR A 144 -10.73 -0.31 -2.68
C TYR A 144 -10.27 1.14 -2.48
N ILE A 145 -10.17 1.96 -3.53
CA ILE A 145 -9.82 3.38 -3.42
C ILE A 145 -10.84 4.13 -2.57
N VAL A 146 -12.15 3.88 -2.75
CA VAL A 146 -13.21 4.49 -1.92
C VAL A 146 -13.01 4.13 -0.45
N LYS A 147 -12.73 2.85 -0.14
CA LYS A 147 -12.39 2.41 1.23
C LYS A 147 -11.14 3.14 1.73
N LEU A 148 -10.09 3.26 0.91
CA LEU A 148 -8.86 3.93 1.31
C LEU A 148 -9.07 5.40 1.65
N ILE A 149 -9.78 6.13 0.79
CA ILE A 149 -10.08 7.56 0.99
C ILE A 149 -10.93 7.78 2.26
N SER A 150 -11.86 6.87 2.53
CA SER A 150 -12.78 6.99 3.67
C SER A 150 -12.10 6.70 5.00
N CYS A 151 -11.11 5.80 5.01
CA CYS A 151 -10.52 5.30 6.26
C CYS A 151 -9.12 5.86 6.56
N PHE A 152 -8.38 6.33 5.57
CA PHE A 152 -6.96 6.64 5.72
C PHE A 152 -6.57 8.07 5.35
N PRO A 153 -5.51 8.62 5.98
CA PRO A 153 -4.99 9.93 5.63
C PRO A 153 -4.61 10.08 4.15
N SER A 154 -5.04 11.19 3.56
CA SER A 154 -4.60 11.65 2.25
C SER A 154 -4.17 13.12 2.26
N VAL A 155 -3.43 13.50 1.23
CA VAL A 155 -3.13 14.89 0.86
C VAL A 155 -3.37 15.04 -0.64
N CYS A 156 -4.02 16.13 -1.02
CA CYS A 156 -4.33 16.46 -2.41
C CYS A 156 -4.06 17.94 -2.69
N VAL A 157 -3.31 18.24 -3.75
CA VAL A 157 -3.26 19.57 -4.36
C VAL A 157 -4.39 19.67 -5.37
N ARG A 158 -5.15 20.76 -5.32
CA ARG A 158 -6.22 21.08 -6.26
C ARG A 158 -5.89 22.31 -7.11
N ASP A 159 -6.43 22.35 -8.32
CA ASP A 159 -6.41 23.55 -9.18
C ASP A 159 -7.40 24.63 -8.70
N ASP A 160 -7.42 25.77 -9.39
CA ASP A 160 -8.32 26.90 -9.08
C ASP A 160 -9.81 26.56 -9.26
N LYS A 161 -10.13 25.51 -10.02
CA LYS A 161 -11.49 24.98 -10.21
C LYS A 161 -11.87 23.93 -9.16
N GLY A 162 -10.95 23.56 -8.26
CA GLY A 162 -11.16 22.54 -7.23
C GLY A 162 -10.90 21.10 -7.69
N ASN A 163 -10.38 20.88 -8.89
CA ASN A 163 -10.06 19.54 -9.38
C ASN A 163 -8.76 19.02 -8.76
N PRO A 164 -8.68 17.73 -8.40
CA PRO A 164 -7.44 17.13 -7.92
C PRO A 164 -6.37 17.05 -9.03
N VAL A 165 -5.15 17.53 -8.75
CA VAL A 165 -4.05 17.54 -9.73
C VAL A 165 -2.79 16.78 -9.28
N SER A 166 -2.61 16.61 -7.97
CA SER A 166 -1.53 15.83 -7.37
C SER A 166 -1.99 15.28 -6.03
N TRP A 167 -1.69 14.02 -5.72
CA TRP A 167 -2.18 13.39 -4.50
C TRP A 167 -1.32 12.21 -4.06
N SER A 168 -1.50 11.82 -2.80
CA SER A 168 -1.06 10.56 -2.22
C SER A 168 -1.94 10.27 -1.00
N LEU A 169 -2.07 9.00 -0.67
CA LEU A 169 -2.82 8.49 0.48
C LEU A 169 -2.07 7.31 1.10
N THR A 170 -2.53 6.83 2.24
CA THR A 170 -2.02 5.59 2.83
C THR A 170 -2.97 4.41 2.63
N ASP A 171 -2.41 3.21 2.63
CA ASP A 171 -3.15 1.95 2.66
C ASP A 171 -3.28 1.35 4.07
N GLN A 172 -3.91 0.18 4.18
CA GLN A 172 -4.11 -0.56 5.42
C GLN A 172 -2.82 -0.97 6.14
N PHE A 173 -1.66 -0.86 5.48
CA PHE A 173 -0.35 -1.15 6.08
C PHE A 173 0.40 0.13 6.47
N ALA A 174 -0.31 1.26 6.56
CA ALA A 174 0.25 2.59 6.78
C ALA A 174 1.35 2.95 5.76
N THR A 175 1.27 2.38 4.56
CA THR A 175 2.22 2.66 3.49
C THR A 175 1.69 3.82 2.65
N MET A 176 2.50 4.86 2.47
CA MET A 176 2.23 5.92 1.51
C MET A 176 2.21 5.32 0.11
N CYS A 177 1.05 5.38 -0.54
CA CYS A 177 0.79 4.79 -1.83
C CYS A 177 0.20 5.80 -2.80
N HIS A 178 0.13 5.38 -4.06
CA HIS A 178 -0.51 6.11 -5.15
C HIS A 178 -0.11 7.60 -5.25
N GLY A 179 1.18 7.89 -5.05
CA GLY A 179 1.74 9.21 -5.33
C GLY A 179 1.64 9.50 -6.83
N TYR A 180 0.77 10.43 -7.22
CA TYR A 180 0.53 10.75 -8.62
C TYR A 180 0.42 12.26 -8.86
N THR A 181 0.73 12.70 -10.07
CA THR A 181 0.53 14.07 -10.53
C THR A 181 0.17 14.04 -12.00
N LEU A 182 -0.97 14.68 -12.33
CA LEU A 182 -1.47 14.77 -13.69
C LEU A 182 -0.38 15.32 -14.63
N PRO A 183 -0.21 14.76 -15.84
CA PRO A 183 0.88 15.11 -16.76
C PRO A 183 1.11 16.62 -16.94
N GLU A 184 0.03 17.38 -17.12
CA GLU A 184 -0.02 18.82 -17.34
C GLU A 184 0.30 19.67 -16.09
N HIS A 185 0.33 19.04 -14.91
CA HIS A 185 0.72 19.65 -13.64
C HIS A 185 2.09 19.18 -13.12
N ARG A 186 2.84 18.38 -13.90
CA ARG A 186 4.19 17.93 -13.53
C ARG A 186 5.20 19.07 -13.54
N ARG A 187 6.34 18.84 -12.87
CA ARG A 187 7.48 19.79 -12.76
C ARG A 187 7.16 21.12 -12.03
N LYS A 188 6.04 21.19 -11.33
CA LYS A 188 5.63 22.33 -10.47
C LYS A 188 5.96 22.14 -8.98
N GLY A 189 6.56 21.01 -8.61
CA GLY A 189 6.89 20.67 -7.21
C GLY A 189 5.76 20.01 -6.41
N TYR A 190 4.59 19.79 -7.01
CA TYR A 190 3.43 19.24 -6.29
C TYR A 190 3.64 17.85 -5.69
N SER A 191 4.28 16.92 -6.40
CA SER A 191 4.59 15.58 -5.84
C SER A 191 5.41 15.66 -4.56
N GLN A 192 6.37 16.58 -4.50
CA GLN A 192 7.21 16.81 -3.33
C GLN A 192 6.41 17.40 -2.17
N LEU A 193 5.60 18.42 -2.47
CA LEU A 193 4.72 19.05 -1.48
C LEU A 193 3.75 18.03 -0.87
N VAL A 194 3.09 17.23 -1.71
CA VAL A 194 2.16 16.18 -1.28
C VAL A 194 2.86 15.15 -0.40
N ALA A 195 4.00 14.60 -0.84
CA ALA A 195 4.72 13.56 -0.11
C ALA A 195 5.17 14.03 1.28
N LEU A 196 5.78 15.22 1.36
CA LEU A 196 6.28 15.77 2.63
C LEU A 196 5.13 16.21 3.56
N THR A 197 4.05 16.74 3.01
CA THR A 197 2.86 17.10 3.80
C THR A 197 2.19 15.85 4.38
N LEU A 198 2.05 14.80 3.58
CA LEU A 198 1.48 13.53 4.05
C LEU A 198 2.37 12.88 5.11
N ALA A 199 3.70 12.83 4.89
CA ALA A 199 4.64 12.32 5.90
C ALA A 199 4.56 13.10 7.22
N ARG A 200 4.46 14.44 7.18
CA ARG A 200 4.27 15.26 8.39
C ARG A 200 2.95 14.93 9.10
N LYS A 201 1.86 14.79 8.34
CA LYS A 201 0.54 14.42 8.87
C LYS A 201 0.58 13.06 9.58
N LEU A 202 1.12 12.04 8.92
CA LEU A 202 1.26 10.69 9.48
C LEU A 202 2.01 10.69 10.80
N ARG A 203 3.16 11.37 10.84
CA ARG A 203 3.94 11.49 12.07
C ARG A 203 3.23 12.20 13.19
N SER A 204 2.51 13.29 12.90
CA SER A 204 1.75 14.01 13.92
C SER A 204 0.67 13.14 14.57
N GLN A 205 0.28 12.05 13.90
CA GLN A 205 -0.68 11.05 14.34
C GLN A 205 -0.01 9.76 14.86
N GLY A 206 1.32 9.73 14.98
CA GLY A 206 2.07 8.57 15.46
C GLY A 206 2.25 7.44 14.44
N PHE A 207 1.93 7.65 13.16
CA PHE A 207 2.11 6.65 12.11
C PHE A 207 3.52 6.65 11.53
N PRO A 208 4.02 5.49 11.05
CA PRO A 208 5.23 5.43 10.27
C PRO A 208 5.07 6.21 8.95
N CYS A 209 6.15 6.83 8.50
CA CYS A 209 6.19 7.55 7.23
C CYS A 209 6.96 6.70 6.21
N GLN A 210 6.34 5.62 5.75
CA GLN A 210 6.97 4.62 4.89
C GLN A 210 6.28 4.52 3.52
N GLY A 211 7.00 4.02 2.52
CA GLY A 211 6.51 3.86 1.16
C GLY A 211 7.26 2.79 0.39
N ASN A 212 6.75 2.43 -0.78
CA ASN A 212 7.36 1.45 -1.67
C ASN A 212 7.43 2.00 -3.09
N VAL A 213 8.58 1.86 -3.76
CA VAL A 213 8.80 2.36 -5.12
C VAL A 213 9.35 1.26 -6.03
N LEU A 214 8.82 1.17 -7.25
CA LEU A 214 9.33 0.26 -8.28
C LEU A 214 10.73 0.66 -8.73
N ASP A 215 11.56 -0.31 -9.12
CA ASP A 215 12.95 -0.06 -9.54
C ASP A 215 13.04 0.82 -10.80
N ASP A 216 12.05 0.75 -11.69
CA ASP A 216 11.98 1.50 -12.95
C ASP A 216 11.31 2.88 -12.82
N ASN A 217 10.72 3.19 -11.66
CA ASN A 217 10.07 4.48 -11.41
C ASN A 217 11.10 5.55 -11.04
N THR A 218 11.93 5.90 -12.03
CA THR A 218 13.04 6.87 -11.90
C THR A 218 12.59 8.23 -11.38
N ALA A 219 11.39 8.69 -11.76
CA ALA A 219 10.82 9.95 -11.30
C ALA A 219 10.55 9.93 -9.79
N SER A 220 9.93 8.87 -9.27
CA SER A 220 9.67 8.74 -7.82
C SER A 220 10.96 8.51 -7.05
N ILE A 221 11.91 7.74 -7.59
CA ILE A 221 13.23 7.55 -6.98
C ILE A 221 13.99 8.88 -6.87
N SER A 222 13.98 9.69 -7.92
CA SER A 222 14.61 11.03 -7.91
C SER A 222 13.95 11.94 -6.87
N LEU A 223 12.61 11.93 -6.79
CA LEU A 223 11.89 12.67 -5.77
C LEU A 223 12.30 12.23 -4.34
N LEU A 224 12.31 10.92 -4.09
CA LEU A 224 12.67 10.34 -2.79
C LEU A 224 14.10 10.71 -2.37
N LYS A 225 15.05 10.69 -3.30
CA LYS A 225 16.42 11.17 -3.06
C LYS A 225 16.46 12.67 -2.74
N ASN A 226 15.71 13.49 -3.48
CA ASN A 226 15.66 14.94 -3.25
C ASN A 226 15.10 15.32 -1.87
N VAL A 227 14.11 14.57 -1.38
CA VAL A 227 13.54 14.77 -0.04
C VAL A 227 14.33 14.07 1.07
N ARG A 228 15.48 13.46 0.72
CA ARG A 228 16.35 12.71 1.62
C ARG A 228 15.61 11.59 2.36
N ALA A 229 14.71 10.90 1.66
CA ALA A 229 14.14 9.66 2.16
C ALA A 229 15.24 8.59 2.24
N GLU A 230 15.18 7.79 3.29
CA GLU A 230 16.06 6.65 3.50
C GLU A 230 15.57 5.47 2.67
N PHE A 231 16.45 4.87 1.88
CA PHE A 231 16.19 3.60 1.22
C PHE A 231 16.63 2.48 2.14
N LEU A 232 15.67 1.64 2.56
CA LEU A 232 15.92 0.57 3.50
C LEU A 232 16.70 -0.56 2.83
N PRO A 233 17.49 -1.35 3.58
CA PRO A 233 18.26 -2.48 3.04
C PRO A 233 17.37 -3.67 2.64
N CYS A 234 16.08 -3.65 2.99
CA CYS A 234 15.10 -4.67 2.63
C CYS A 234 14.33 -4.30 1.35
N ARG A 235 13.58 -5.28 0.84
CA ARG A 235 12.68 -5.10 -0.30
C ARG A 235 11.27 -5.42 0.14
N PHE A 236 10.32 -4.63 -0.31
CA PHE A 236 8.92 -4.99 -0.17
C PHE A 236 8.53 -5.88 -1.33
N HIS A 237 7.99 -7.05 -1.02
CA HIS A 237 7.53 -8.03 -1.99
C HIS A 237 6.01 -8.12 -1.92
N ARG A 238 5.39 -8.16 -3.10
CA ARG A 238 3.97 -8.45 -3.25
C ARG A 238 3.83 -9.56 -4.26
N LEU A 239 3.17 -10.64 -3.86
CA LEU A 239 2.76 -11.73 -4.71
C LEU A 239 1.25 -11.62 -4.88
N ILE A 240 0.76 -11.60 -6.11
CA ILE A 240 -0.66 -11.81 -6.41
C ILE A 240 -0.80 -13.26 -6.88
N LEU A 241 -1.61 -14.03 -6.17
CA LEU A 241 -1.84 -15.44 -6.39
C LEU A 241 -3.23 -15.61 -7.00
N THR A 242 -3.30 -16.33 -8.13
CA THR A 242 -4.52 -16.49 -8.93
C THR A 242 -4.79 -17.97 -9.17
N PRO A 243 -5.92 -18.51 -8.69
CA PRO A 243 -6.36 -19.86 -9.02
C PRO A 243 -6.50 -20.07 -10.53
N ALA A 244 -6.20 -21.27 -11.00
CA ALA A 244 -6.32 -21.63 -12.42
C ALA A 244 -7.73 -21.34 -12.99
N ALA A 245 -8.78 -21.49 -12.17
CA ALA A 245 -10.16 -21.17 -12.53
C ALA A 245 -10.39 -19.68 -12.90
N PHE A 246 -9.49 -18.79 -12.47
CA PHE A 246 -9.55 -17.34 -12.74
C PHE A 246 -8.41 -16.85 -13.64
N SER A 247 -7.54 -17.75 -14.09
CA SER A 247 -6.47 -17.45 -15.04
C SER A 247 -7.05 -17.37 -16.45
N GLY A 248 -7.63 -16.21 -16.79
CA GLY A 248 -8.08 -15.84 -18.13
C GLY A 248 -7.16 -14.81 -18.79
#